data_AF-A0A814W5G8-F1
#
_entry.id   AF-A0A814W5G8-F1
#
_cell.length_a   1.000
_cell.length_b   1.000
_cell.length_c   1.000
_cell.angle_alpha   90.00
_cell.angle_beta   90.00
_cell.angle_gamma   90.00
#
_symmetry.space_group_name_H-M   'P 1'
#
loop_
_entity.id
_entity.type
_entity.pdbx_description
1 polymer ?
#
loop_
_entity_poly.entity_id
_entity_poly.type
_entity_poly.pdbx_seq_one_letter_code
_entity_poly.pdbx_strand_id
1 'polypeptide(L)'
;MIGYAPFDFAANIYENVSNRDILTKMRTKTILGRPQWSLLFAKFKAEHRRTSVFFTGKPVMGEDIKRWCDQYQFTYYHEPYF
;
A
#
# COMPACT_ATOMS: atom_id res chain seq x y z
N MET A 1 13.64 -19.84 7.62
CA MET A 1 13.14 -19.37 6.31
C MET A 1 13.82 -20.22 5.25
N ILE A 2 13.27 -21.40 4.94
CA ILE A 2 13.86 -22.31 3.96
C ILE A 2 12.85 -22.47 2.82
N GLY A 3 13.29 -22.11 1.61
CA GLY A 3 12.84 -22.76 0.38
C GLY A 3 12.09 -21.90 -0.65
N TYR A 4 12.76 -20.95 -1.34
CA TYR A 4 12.43 -20.52 -2.73
C TYR A 4 13.60 -19.78 -3.43
N ALA A 5 14.86 -20.04 -3.07
CA ALA A 5 16.02 -19.34 -3.65
C ALA A 5 16.03 -19.22 -5.20
N PRO A 6 15.58 -20.24 -5.98
CA PRO A 6 15.50 -20.12 -7.43
C PRO A 6 14.44 -19.12 -7.92
N PHE A 7 13.27 -19.07 -7.25
CA PHE A 7 12.17 -18.21 -7.67
C PHE A 7 12.43 -16.75 -7.29
N ASP A 8 12.88 -16.49 -6.05
CA ASP A 8 13.17 -15.13 -5.60
C ASP A 8 14.25 -14.47 -6.47
N PHE A 9 15.26 -15.24 -6.87
CA PHE A 9 16.30 -14.79 -7.78
C PHE A 9 15.75 -14.50 -9.19
N ALA A 10 14.95 -15.40 -9.76
CA ALA A 10 14.33 -15.22 -11.07
C ALA A 10 13.36 -14.03 -11.09
N ALA A 11 12.56 -13.88 -10.03
CA ALA A 11 11.65 -12.76 -9.84
C ALA A 11 12.42 -11.43 -9.77
N ASN A 12 13.53 -11.39 -9.03
CA ASN A 12 14.37 -10.20 -8.92
C ASN A 12 15.04 -9.83 -10.26
N ILE A 13 15.60 -10.79 -11.00
CA ILE A 13 16.14 -10.52 -12.34
C ILE A 13 15.04 -9.99 -13.26
N TYR A 14 13.88 -10.65 -13.28
CA TYR A 14 12.76 -10.23 -14.11
C TYR A 14 12.30 -8.82 -13.76
N GLU A 15 12.20 -8.50 -12.47
CA GLU A 15 11.84 -7.16 -12.00
C GLU A 15 12.86 -6.12 -12.44
N ASN A 16 14.17 -6.39 -12.32
CA ASN A 16 15.20 -5.43 -12.76
C ASN A 16 15.21 -5.20 -14.27
N VAL A 17 14.96 -6.25 -15.08
CA VAL A 17 14.99 -6.15 -16.54
C VAL A 17 13.69 -5.54 -17.09
N SER A 18 12.54 -5.96 -16.56
CA SER A 18 11.23 -5.59 -17.11
C SER A 18 10.53 -4.45 -16.34
N ASN A 19 11.07 -4.06 -15.18
CA ASN A 19 10.46 -3.15 -14.22
C ASN A 19 9.03 -3.55 -13.84
N ARG A 20 8.78 -4.87 -13.75
CA ARG A 20 7.49 -5.47 -13.44
C ARG A 20 7.65 -6.72 -12.59
N ASP A 21 6.70 -6.95 -11.72
CA ASP A 21 6.59 -8.18 -10.95
C ASP A 21 6.29 -9.38 -11.87
N ILE A 22 6.95 -10.51 -11.65
CA ILE A 22 6.89 -11.67 -12.56
C ILE A 22 5.52 -12.36 -12.56
N LEU A 23 4.79 -12.32 -11.44
CA LEU A 23 3.49 -12.98 -11.28
C LEU A 23 2.34 -12.08 -11.72
N THR A 24 2.30 -10.86 -11.18
CA THR A 24 1.20 -9.91 -11.40
C THR A 24 1.39 -9.03 -12.64
N LYS A 25 2.61 -8.99 -13.20
CA LYS A 25 3.00 -8.11 -14.33
C LYS A 25 2.84 -6.61 -14.07
N MET A 26 2.55 -6.22 -12.83
CA MET A 26 2.44 -4.83 -12.40
C MET A 26 3.82 -4.21 -12.25
N ARG A 27 3.93 -2.91 -12.54
CA ARG A 27 5.14 -2.14 -12.21
C ARG A 27 5.25 -1.86 -10.71
N THR A 28 4.12 -1.79 -10.02
CA THR A 28 4.05 -1.56 -8.58
C THR A 28 4.48 -2.80 -7.84
N LYS A 29 5.44 -2.65 -6.92
CA LYS A 29 5.89 -3.74 -6.07
C LYS A 29 4.79 -4.21 -5.13
N THR A 30 4.59 -5.53 -5.06
CA THR A 30 3.71 -6.14 -4.07
C THR A 30 4.42 -6.16 -2.71
N ILE A 31 3.81 -5.54 -1.71
CA ILE A 31 4.32 -5.55 -0.33
C ILE A 31 3.54 -6.60 0.45
N LEU A 32 4.26 -7.54 1.06
CA LEU A 32 3.67 -8.57 1.91
C LEU A 32 3.42 -8.03 3.32
N GLY A 33 2.31 -8.42 3.93
CA GLY A 33 1.95 -8.06 5.30
C GLY A 33 0.94 -6.91 5.41
N ARG A 34 0.89 -6.28 6.59
CA ARG A 34 0.00 -5.13 6.85
C ARG A 34 0.63 -3.84 6.30
N PRO A 35 -0.17 -2.91 5.78
CA PRO A 35 0.35 -1.60 5.37
C PRO A 35 0.97 -0.85 6.55
N GLN A 36 2.11 -0.20 6.32
CA GLN A 36 2.72 0.73 7.28
C GLN A 36 2.12 2.12 7.11
N TRP A 37 0.95 2.36 7.71
CA TRP A 37 0.19 3.60 7.54
C TRP A 37 0.99 4.85 7.93
N SER A 38 1.79 4.79 9.00
CA SER A 38 2.62 5.91 9.46
C SER A 38 3.57 6.43 8.38
N LEU A 39 4.28 5.53 7.69
CA LEU A 39 5.23 5.90 6.64
C LEU A 39 4.50 6.48 5.42
N LEU A 40 3.41 5.83 5.01
CA LEU A 40 2.62 6.25 3.86
C LEU A 40 2.01 7.65 4.07
N PHE A 41 1.37 7.87 5.22
CA PHE A 41 0.69 9.12 5.54
C PHE A 41 1.69 10.26 5.78
N ALA A 42 2.82 9.99 6.44
CA ALA A 42 3.90 10.97 6.59
C ALA A 42 4.43 11.45 5.24
N LYS A 43 4.62 10.53 4.29
CA LYS A 43 5.02 10.87 2.92
C LYS A 43 3.98 11.79 2.26
N PHE A 44 2.70 11.41 2.26
CA PHE A 44 1.66 12.22 1.63
C PHE A 44 1.50 13.60 2.28
N LYS A 45 1.69 13.71 3.60
CA LYS A 45 1.62 14.99 4.31
C LYS A 45 2.76 15.92 3.91
N ALA A 46 3.95 15.37 3.64
CA ALA A 46 5.08 16.15 3.17
C ALA A 46 4.91 16.60 1.71
N GLU A 47 4.31 15.75 0.87
CA GLU A 47 4.18 15.99 -0.57
C GLU A 47 2.95 16.86 -0.94
N HIS A 48 1.89 16.84 -0.14
CA HIS A 48 0.61 17.45 -0.51
C HIS A 48 -0.03 18.29 0.61
N ARG A 49 -0.63 19.43 0.21
CA ARG A 49 -1.30 20.36 1.13
C ARG A 49 -2.69 19.88 1.58
N ARG A 50 -3.43 19.21 0.70
CA ARG A 50 -4.78 18.67 0.95
C ARG A 50 -4.85 17.25 0.43
N THR A 51 -5.23 16.32 1.29
CA THR A 51 -5.32 14.90 0.98
C THR A 51 -6.68 14.39 1.43
N SER A 52 -7.39 13.76 0.51
CA SER A 52 -8.63 13.03 0.78
C SER A 52 -8.36 11.54 0.67
N VAL A 53 -8.80 10.77 1.65
CA VAL A 53 -8.68 9.32 1.70
C VAL A 53 -10.07 8.72 1.57
N PHE A 54 -10.25 7.89 0.55
CA PHE A 54 -11.47 7.14 0.31
C PHE A 54 -11.20 5.68 0.68
N PHE A 55 -12.06 5.09 1.50
CA PHE A 55 -11.89 3.71 1.95
C PHE A 55 -13.15 2.89 1.76
N THR A 56 -12.95 1.70 1.19
CA THR A 56 -13.95 0.65 1.10
C THR A 56 -13.36 -0.68 1.60
N GLY A 57 -14.11 -1.41 2.42
CA GLY A 57 -13.64 -2.67 3.00
C GLY A 57 -14.16 -2.95 4.41
N LYS A 58 -13.40 -3.76 5.17
CA LYS A 58 -13.80 -4.18 6.52
C LYS A 58 -13.84 -2.99 7.49
N PRO A 59 -14.90 -2.83 8.32
CA PRO A 59 -15.05 -1.70 9.23
C PRO A 59 -13.86 -1.47 10.16
N VAL A 60 -13.28 -2.55 10.70
CA VAL A 60 -12.11 -2.49 11.60
C VAL A 60 -10.92 -1.80 10.94
N MET A 61 -10.69 -2.03 9.64
CA MET A 61 -9.61 -1.36 8.91
C MET A 61 -9.97 0.09 8.58
N GLY A 62 -11.24 0.35 8.29
CA GLY A 62 -11.73 1.72 8.08
C GLY A 62 -11.56 2.60 9.32
N GLU A 63 -11.83 2.06 10.50
CA GLU A 63 -11.58 2.76 11.77
C GLU A 63 -10.10 3.06 12.00
N ASP A 64 -9.21 2.11 11.69
CA ASP A 64 -7.76 2.32 11.79
C ASP A 64 -7.30 3.42 10.82
N ILE A 65 -7.69 3.35 9.54
CA ILE A 65 -7.38 4.36 8.52
C ILE A 65 -7.95 5.73 8.90
N LYS A 66 -9.16 5.78 9.45
CA LYS A 66 -9.78 7.03 9.92
C LYS A 66 -8.94 7.68 11.03
N ARG A 67 -8.46 6.90 12.02
CA ARG A 67 -7.56 7.41 13.08
C ARG A 67 -6.28 8.00 12.50
N TRP A 68 -5.69 7.35 11.49
CA TRP A 68 -4.54 7.90 10.78
C TRP A 68 -4.88 9.20 10.03
N CYS A 69 -6.05 9.29 9.41
CA CYS A 69 -6.50 10.53 8.76
C CYS A 69 -6.63 11.67 9.77
N ASP A 70 -7.21 11.41 10.94
CA ASP A 70 -7.37 12.40 12.02
C ASP A 70 -5.99 12.91 12.49
N GLN A 71 -5.02 12.01 12.68
CA GLN A 71 -3.66 12.36 13.09
C GLN A 71 -2.92 13.25 12.06
N TYR A 72 -3.10 13.00 10.76
CA TYR A 72 -2.42 13.74 9.69
C TYR A 72 -3.25 14.88 9.09
N GLN A 73 -4.46 15.11 9.62
CA GLN A 73 -5.42 16.10 9.13
C GLN A 73 -5.81 15.87 7.66
N PHE A 74 -6.07 14.61 7.29
CA PHE A 74 -6.61 14.23 5.99
C PHE A 74 -8.12 14.09 6.07
N THR A 75 -8.82 14.36 4.97
CA THR A 75 -10.27 14.19 4.90
C THR A 75 -10.60 12.74 4.61
N TYR A 76 -11.31 12.06 5.52
CA TYR A 76 -11.70 10.66 5.35
C TYR A 76 -13.13 10.51 4.81
N TYR A 77 -13.29 9.63 3.82
CA TYR A 77 -14.57 9.24 3.25
C TYR A 77 -14.73 7.72 3.32
N HIS A 78 -15.81 7.27 3.95
CA HIS A 78 -16.21 5.86 3.90
C HIS A 78 -17.07 5.64 2.67
N GLU A 79 -16.62 4.77 1.77
CA GLU A 79 -17.31 4.40 0.54
C GLU A 79 -17.86 2.97 0.68
N PRO A 80 -19.15 2.80 1.00
CA PRO A 80 -19.75 1.47 0.97
C PRO A 80 -19.76 0.95 -0.47
N TYR A 81 -19.45 -0.33 -0.66
CA TYR A 81 -19.63 -1.01 -1.96
C TYR A 81 -21.12 -0.92 -2.38
N PHE A 82 -21.38 -0.49 -3.60
CA PHE A 82 -22.70 -0.61 -4.26
C PHE A 82 -22.87 -2.00 -4.87
#